data_AF-A0A0V7ZW33-F1
#
_entry.id   AF-A0A0V7ZW33-F1
#
_cell.length_a   1.000
_cell.length_b   1.000
_cell.length_c   1.000
_cell.angle_alpha   90.00
_cell.angle_beta   90.00
_cell.angle_gamma   90.00
#
_symmetry.space_group_name_H-M   'P 1'
#
loop_
_entity.id
_entity.type
_entity.pdbx_description
1 polymer ?
#
loop_
_entity_poly.entity_id
_entity_poly.type
_entity_poly.pdbx_seq_one_letter_code
_entity_poly.pdbx_strand_id
1 'polypeptide(L)' 'MSIVFNYIQKYPQRTKQLLGISHEQYQGLLKAALNEHIKIQTEKEKHKIRINSRGYPLLASFFTKE' A
#
# COMPACT_ATOMS: atom_id res chain seq x y z
N MET A 1 5.63 5.75 12.11
CA MET A 1 6.01 6.48 10.88
C MET A 1 7.50 6.79 10.94
N SER A 2 8.21 6.59 9.84
CA SER A 2 9.67 6.80 9.77
C SER A 2 10.00 8.29 9.99
N ILE A 3 11.02 8.56 10.81
CA ILE A 3 11.50 9.92 11.15
C ILE A 3 11.85 10.70 9.88
N VAL A 4 12.42 10.02 8.89
CA VAL A 4 12.84 10.60 7.60
C VAL A 4 11.63 11.06 6.78
N PHE A 5 10.55 10.29 6.78
CA PHE A 5 9.31 10.65 6.07
C PHE A 5 8.69 11.93 6.63
N ASN A 6 8.56 12.00 7.96
CA ASN A 6 8.02 13.18 8.63
C ASN A 6 8.90 14.42 8.36
N TYR A 7 10.22 14.23 8.31
CA TYR A 7 11.16 15.31 8.03
C TYR A 7 11.01 15.85 6.59
N ILE A 8 10.91 14.97 5.60
CA ILE A 8 10.73 15.34 4.20
C ILE A 8 9.39 16.07 3.98
N GLN A 9 8.32 15.63 4.65
CA GLN A 9 7.02 16.32 4.59
C GLN A 9 7.07 17.71 5.22
N LYS A 10 7.82 17.88 6.31
CA LYS A 10 7.96 19.18 7.00
C LYS A 10 8.86 20.16 6.23
N TYR A 11 9.81 19.65 5.45
CA TYR A 11 10.80 20.45 4.73
C TYR A 11 10.93 20.00 3.27
N PRO A 12 9.94 20.27 2.40
CA PRO A 12 9.94 19.83 1.00
C PRO A 12 11.16 20.33 0.20
N GLN A 13 11.66 21.53 0.51
CA GLN A 13 12.87 22.09 -0.09
C GLN A 13 14.15 21.29 0.21
N ARG A 14 14.19 20.56 1.33
CA ARG A 14 15.33 19.71 1.73
C ARG A 14 15.29 18.34 1.07
N THR A 15 14.17 17.96 0.44
CA THR A 15 14.01 16.64 -0.23
C THR A 15 15.14 16.37 -1.22
N LYS A 16 15.52 17.38 -2.01
CA LYS A 16 16.59 17.26 -3.01
C LYS A 16 17.95 17.02 -2.38
N GLN A 17 18.22 17.58 -1.20
CA GLN A 17 19.48 17.34 -0.49
C GLN A 17 19.52 15.95 0.16
N LEU A 18 18.39 15.48 0.70
CA LEU A 18 18.34 14.18 1.37
C LEU A 18 18.27 12.99 0.41
N LEU A 19 17.47 13.09 -0.66
CA LEU A 19 17.14 11.98 -1.55
C LEU A 19 17.74 12.14 -2.95
N GLY A 20 18.35 13.28 -3.26
CA GLY A 20 18.86 13.58 -4.61
C GLY A 20 17.77 13.88 -5.66
N ILE A 21 16.48 13.80 -5.29
CA ILE A 21 15.33 13.99 -6.18
C ILE A 21 14.45 15.16 -5.75
N SER A 22 13.71 15.75 -6.69
CA SER A 22 12.77 16.82 -6.35
C SER A 22 11.64 16.30 -5.45
N HIS A 23 11.02 17.21 -4.70
CA HIS A 23 9.87 16.85 -3.87
C HIS A 23 8.70 16.32 -4.71
N GLU A 24 8.50 16.84 -5.92
CA GLU A 24 7.48 16.38 -6.86
C GLU A 24 7.74 14.95 -7.33
N GLN A 25 9.00 14.63 -7.67
CA GLN A 25 9.40 13.26 -8.04
C GLN A 25 9.17 12.30 -6.88
N TYR A 26 9.53 12.70 -5.65
CA TYR A 26 9.27 11.93 -4.44
C TYR A 26 7.77 11.68 -4.23
N GLN A 27 6.92 12.71 -4.36
CA GLN A 27 5.46 12.53 -4.27
C GLN A 27 4.92 11.60 -5.37
N GLY A 28 5.47 11.68 -6.58
CA GLY A 28 5.16 10.76 -7.67
C GLY A 28 5.46 9.30 -7.31
N LEU A 29 6.64 9.05 -6.72
CA LEU A 29 7.02 7.71 -6.24
C LEU A 29 6.09 7.20 -5.14
N LEU A 30 5.72 8.05 -4.17
CA LEU A 30 4.77 7.66 -3.13
C LEU A 30 3.41 7.26 -3.71
N LYS A 31 2.92 8.04 -4.68
CA LYS A 31 1.65 7.75 -5.34
C LYS A 31 1.72 6.45 -6.14
N ALA A 32 2.82 6.21 -6.84
CA ALA A 32 3.04 4.97 -7.58
C ALA A 32 3.08 3.76 -6.64
N ALA A 33 3.85 3.83 -5.54
CA ALA A 33 3.94 2.78 -4.55
C ALA A 33 2.58 2.50 -3.87
N LEU A 34 1.81 3.54 -3.56
CA LEU A 34 0.46 3.39 -3.00
C LEU A 34 -0.47 2.69 -3.99
N ASN A 35 -0.46 3.11 -5.27
CA ASN A 35 -1.28 2.50 -6.30
C ASN A 35 -0.92 1.02 -6.52
N GLU A 36 0.37 0.71 -6.53
CA GLU A 36 0.86 -0.67 -6.64
C GLU A 36 0.43 -1.50 -5.42
N HIS A 37 0.54 -0.95 -4.21
CA HIS A 37 0.07 -1.61 -3.01
C HIS A 37 -1.44 -1.91 -3.08
N ILE A 38 -2.26 -0.93 -3.49
CA ILE A 38 -3.70 -1.10 -3.68
C ILE A 38 -3.98 -2.18 -4.72
N LYS A 39 -3.23 -2.19 -5.84
CA LYS A 39 -3.37 -3.20 -6.88
C LYS A 39 -3.07 -4.61 -6.35
N ILE A 40 -1.97 -4.77 -5.63
CA ILE A 40 -1.59 -6.05 -5.00
C ILE A 40 -2.65 -6.49 -3.99
N GLN A 41 -3.16 -5.58 -3.15
CA GLN A 41 -4.22 -5.91 -2.18
C GLN A 41 -5.51 -6.32 -2.89
N THR A 42 -5.89 -5.59 -3.93
CA THR A 42 -7.08 -5.90 -4.75
C THR A 42 -6.92 -7.24 -5.45
N GLU A 43 -5.74 -7.56 -5.97
CA GLU A 43 -5.44 -8.87 -6.55
C GLU A 43 -5.50 -9.96 -5.49
N LYS A 44 -4.93 -9.75 -4.30
CA LYS A 44 -5.06 -10.69 -3.17
C LYS A 44 -6.52 -10.91 -2.79
N GLU A 45 -7.34 -9.87 -2.76
CA GLU A 45 -8.78 -9.96 -2.49
C GLU A 45 -9.55 -10.67 -3.59
N LYS A 46 -9.19 -10.47 -4.87
CA LYS A 46 -9.77 -11.21 -6.00
C LYS A 46 -9.42 -12.70 -5.95
N HIS A 47 -8.21 -13.05 -5.52
CA HIS A 47 -7.76 -14.43 -5.38
C HIS A 47 -8.23 -15.10 -4.08
N LYS A 48 -8.78 -14.34 -3.11
CA LYS A 48 -9.50 -14.95 -1.99
C LYS A 48 -10.76 -15.61 -2.53
N ILE A 49 -10.80 -16.93 -2.50
CA ILE A 49 -12.00 -17.70 -2.81
C ILE A 49 -13.06 -17.30 -1.77
N ARG A 50 -14.08 -16.56 -2.21
CA ARG A 50 -15.23 -16.22 -1.38
C ARG A 50 -16.07 -17.49 -1.24
N ILE A 51 -15.85 -18.25 -0.17
CA ILE A 51 -16.66 -19.44 0.11
C ILE A 51 -18.05 -18.94 0.50
N ASN A 52 -18.96 -18.84 -0.46
CA ASN A 52 -20.38 -18.67 -0.17
C ASN A 52 -20.94 -20.06 0.18
N SER A 53 -20.55 -20.59 1.35
CA SER A 53 -21.10 -21.86 1.82
C SER A 53 -22.57 -21.64 2.17
N ARG A 54 -23.45 -21.97 1.23
CA ARG A 54 -24.84 -22.32 1.55
C ARG A 54 -24.78 -23.58 2.42
N GLY A 55 -24.62 -23.43 3.73
CA GLY A 55 -24.51 -24.58 4.62
C GLY A 55 -24.33 -24.30 6.10
N TYR A 56 -23.60 -23.26 6.50
CA TYR A 56 -23.37 -23.01 7.94
C TYR A 56 -23.36 -21.51 8.26
N PRO A 57 -24.16 -21.05 9.24
CA PRO A 57 -24.15 -19.66 9.66
C PRO A 57 -22.89 -19.40 10.47
N LEU A 58 -22.20 -18.30 10.15
CA LEU A 58 -21.15 -17.67 10.95
C LEU A 58 -19.88 -18.51 11.09
N LEU A 59 -18.90 -18.25 10.22
CA LEU A 59 -17.48 -18.01 10.56
C LEU A 59 -16.72 -17.86 9.23
N ALA A 60 -16.54 -16.61 8.78
CA ALA A 60 -15.74 -16.29 7.60
C ALA A 60 -14.26 -16.63 7.86
N SER A 61 -13.89 -17.89 7.63
CA SER A 61 -12.50 -18.34 7.64
C SER A 61 -11.95 -18.22 6.22
N PHE A 62 -10.97 -17.33 6.06
CA PHE A 62 -10.29 -17.07 4.79
C PHE A 62 -9.10 -18.03 4.65
N PHE A 63 -9.09 -18.91 3.64
CA PHE A 63 -7.90 -19.65 3.27
C PHE A 63 -7.18 -18.97 2.10
N THR A 64 -5.88 -18.78 2.24
CA THR A 64 -4.98 -18.37 1.15
C THR A 64 -4.43 -19.66 0.55
N LYS A 65 -4.58 -19.85 -0.76
CA LYS A 65 -4.04 -21.02 -1.45
C LYS A 65 -2.53 -20.79 -1.63
N GLU A 66 -1.72 -21.54 -0.86
CA GLU A 66 -0.27 -21.66 -1.08
C GLU A 66 0.02 -22.48 -2.36
#